data_AF-A0A496PLK9-F1
#
_entry.id   AF-A0A496PLK9-F1
#
_cell.length_a   1.000
_cell.length_b   1.000
_cell.length_c   1.000
_cell.angle_alpha   90.00
_cell.angle_beta   90.00
_cell.angle_gamma   90.00
#
_symmetry.space_group_name_H-M   'P 1'
#
loop_
_entity.id
_entity.type
_entity.pdbx_description
1 polymer ?
#
loop_
_entity_poly.entity_id
_entity_poly.type
_entity_poly.pdbx_seq_one_letter_code
_entity_poly.pdbx_strand_id
1 'polypeptide(L)'
;MNQDPGDARPAQNAGSESVTPSPDASARPETEADAARSGHVPDDVADSRAGQGTSRRRLLGALGTGGAGLIVGAAATGVALAPRLESGAGAAPEPTQGSAPAGVVSMFGPHQAGIVTPAQDRMHMAAFDLIKPNLKDLESLLRDWSSAIGYMTQGLPIGGSQGAGGADLLSAPMDTGEAVGLTAANLTVTIGFGRSLFVDSKGKDRLGLGSKLPQALIELPHFAGDMLEKARSGGDIVVQACADDPQVAVHAVRNLSRIAFGRASVRWSQIGFGRTSATSRAQATPRNLFGFKDGTANLKAEDPELLEDHVWSTGLTGEQAWLNNGSFLVARRIRMFIETWDRQALGEQERSIGRTKSVGAPLSGGEEFTEPDFAKKAEGGLAIEKDSHVSLAHPQQNNGVQMLRRGYNYADGSDGLGRLDAGLFFIAYVKDPRTHYVPMQKRISARDIMQEYVRHTASGLFAVPPGLNGAGGYLGQSLLES
;
A
#
# COMPACT_ATOMS: atom_id res chain seq x y z
N MET A 1 -58.67 16.53 -44.33
CA MET A 1 -57.48 16.72 -45.18
C MET A 1 -56.36 15.94 -44.51
N ASN A 2 -56.17 14.65 -44.83
CA ASN A 2 -55.82 14.04 -46.13
C ASN A 2 -54.34 14.33 -46.48
N GLN A 3 -53.51 13.35 -46.80
CA GLN A 3 -53.73 11.88 -46.81
C GLN A 3 -52.40 11.12 -46.69
N ASP A 4 -52.49 9.84 -46.36
CA ASP A 4 -51.45 8.79 -46.25
C ASP A 4 -51.89 7.62 -47.20
N PRO A 5 -51.23 6.45 -47.35
CA PRO A 5 -49.81 6.04 -47.35
C PRO A 5 -49.41 5.33 -48.69
N GLY A 6 -48.23 4.67 -48.76
CA GLY A 6 -47.94 3.53 -49.68
C GLY A 6 -46.50 3.46 -50.23
N ASP A 7 -45.87 2.28 -50.47
CA ASP A 7 -46.33 0.89 -50.22
C ASP A 7 -45.16 -0.16 -50.14
N ALA A 8 -45.48 -1.38 -49.67
CA ALA A 8 -44.82 -2.70 -49.62
C ALA A 8 -43.39 -2.93 -50.19
N ARG A 9 -42.42 -3.59 -49.50
CA ARG A 9 -42.30 -5.02 -49.08
C ARG A 9 -42.49 -6.08 -50.21
N PRO A 10 -41.91 -7.30 -50.12
CA PRO A 10 -40.70 -7.78 -49.40
C PRO A 10 -39.78 -8.71 -50.25
N ALA A 11 -38.74 -9.29 -49.63
CA ALA A 11 -38.18 -10.59 -50.02
C ALA A 11 -37.79 -11.42 -48.77
N GLN A 12 -38.01 -12.73 -48.80
CA GLN A 12 -37.67 -13.71 -47.75
C GLN A 12 -37.20 -15.04 -48.40
N ASN A 13 -36.69 -15.96 -47.56
CA ASN A 13 -36.18 -17.32 -47.86
C ASN A 13 -34.73 -17.41 -48.37
N ALA A 14 -33.99 -18.50 -48.10
CA ALA A 14 -34.07 -19.54 -47.05
C ALA A 14 -32.76 -20.38 -47.06
N GLY A 15 -32.56 -21.28 -46.08
CA GLY A 15 -31.33 -22.08 -45.93
C GLY A 15 -30.32 -21.37 -45.02
N SER A 16 -29.97 -21.79 -43.80
CA SER A 16 -30.05 -23.09 -43.10
C SER A 16 -29.20 -24.22 -43.69
N GLU A 17 -27.98 -24.35 -43.17
CA GLU A 17 -27.41 -25.66 -42.84
C GLU A 17 -26.39 -25.54 -41.70
N SER A 18 -26.25 -26.62 -40.91
CA SER A 18 -25.47 -26.64 -39.67
C SER A 18 -24.62 -27.91 -39.62
N VAL A 19 -23.29 -27.78 -39.57
CA VAL A 19 -22.38 -28.94 -39.54
C VAL A 19 -21.23 -28.75 -38.55
N THR A 20 -21.21 -29.60 -37.53
CA THR A 20 -20.07 -29.97 -36.67
C THR A 20 -20.33 -31.39 -36.12
N PRO A 21 -19.32 -32.15 -35.66
CA PRO A 21 -17.88 -32.10 -35.90
C PRO A 21 -17.26 -33.48 -36.31
N SER A 22 -15.91 -33.52 -36.42
CA SER A 22 -15.04 -34.72 -36.24
C SER A 22 -15.05 -35.81 -37.34
N PRO A 23 -14.06 -36.76 -37.37
CA PRO A 23 -12.75 -36.82 -36.69
C PRO A 23 -11.56 -37.02 -37.67
N ASP A 24 -10.42 -37.50 -37.13
CA ASP A 24 -9.20 -38.04 -37.77
C ASP A 24 -8.18 -37.06 -38.42
N ALA A 25 -6.89 -37.39 -38.55
CA ALA A 25 -5.98 -38.19 -37.69
C ALA A 25 -4.56 -38.15 -38.31
N SER A 26 -3.56 -37.63 -37.60
CA SER A 26 -2.15 -37.80 -37.98
C SER A 26 -1.24 -37.68 -36.77
N ALA A 27 -0.71 -38.81 -36.30
CA ALA A 27 0.13 -38.88 -35.11
C ALA A 27 1.59 -39.24 -35.44
N ARG A 28 2.45 -39.05 -34.43
CA ARG A 28 3.79 -39.62 -34.19
C ARG A 28 5.01 -38.79 -34.62
N PRO A 29 6.19 -39.02 -33.97
CA PRO A 29 6.45 -39.96 -32.86
C PRO A 29 6.91 -39.30 -31.55
N GLU A 30 6.52 -39.93 -30.44
CA GLU A 30 7.38 -40.02 -29.24
C GLU A 30 8.38 -41.17 -29.45
N THR A 31 9.57 -41.09 -28.86
CA THR A 31 10.55 -42.19 -28.80
C THR A 31 11.24 -42.21 -27.44
N GLU A 32 11.20 -43.35 -26.75
CA GLU A 32 11.80 -43.60 -25.44
C GLU A 32 12.50 -44.98 -25.44
N ALA A 33 13.52 -45.16 -24.57
CA ALA A 33 14.44 -46.31 -24.47
C ALA A 33 15.35 -46.55 -25.71
N ASP A 34 16.58 -47.08 -25.63
CA ASP A 34 17.37 -47.72 -24.55
C ASP A 34 18.52 -46.81 -24.05
N ALA A 35 19.04 -46.83 -22.82
CA ALA A 35 19.45 -47.89 -21.89
C ALA A 35 20.91 -48.38 -22.03
N ALA A 36 21.54 -48.62 -20.86
CA ALA A 36 22.85 -49.24 -20.62
C ALA A 36 24.13 -48.64 -21.25
N ARG A 37 24.99 -48.07 -20.38
CA ARG A 37 26.30 -48.69 -20.07
C ARG A 37 26.88 -48.22 -18.73
N SER A 38 27.02 -49.16 -17.80
CA SER A 38 27.83 -49.03 -16.59
C SER A 38 29.31 -49.31 -16.89
N GLY A 39 30.22 -48.79 -16.07
CA GLY A 39 31.67 -48.85 -16.27
C GLY A 39 32.47 -49.04 -14.97
N HIS A 40 32.31 -50.19 -14.32
CA HIS A 40 33.24 -50.78 -13.34
C HIS A 40 34.28 -51.61 -14.13
N VAL A 41 35.53 -51.90 -13.74
CA VAL A 41 36.31 -51.94 -12.48
C VAL A 41 37.78 -51.47 -12.83
N PRO A 42 38.84 -51.46 -11.97
CA PRO A 42 38.99 -52.03 -10.61
C PRO A 42 39.61 -51.11 -9.52
N ASP A 43 39.57 -51.63 -8.30
CA ASP A 43 40.35 -51.20 -7.12
C ASP A 43 41.79 -51.79 -7.12
N ASP A 44 42.41 -51.86 -5.92
CA ASP A 44 43.70 -52.46 -5.52
C ASP A 44 44.97 -51.54 -5.59
N VAL A 45 45.83 -51.44 -4.54
CA VAL A 45 45.83 -52.12 -3.22
C VAL A 45 46.59 -51.38 -2.09
N ALA A 46 46.10 -51.51 -0.85
CA ALA A 46 46.79 -51.43 0.48
C ALA A 46 47.62 -50.18 0.88
N ASP A 47 48.15 -50.05 2.11
CA ASP A 47 47.62 -50.18 3.50
C ASP A 47 48.65 -49.51 4.44
N SER A 48 48.25 -48.58 5.32
CA SER A 48 48.81 -48.48 6.69
C SER A 48 48.00 -47.56 7.63
N ARG A 49 47.25 -48.20 8.53
CA ARG A 49 47.32 -48.09 10.02
C ARG A 49 48.07 -46.86 10.61
N ALA A 50 47.67 -46.23 11.71
CA ALA A 50 46.52 -46.32 12.65
C ALA A 50 46.60 -45.08 13.60
N GLY A 51 45.66 -44.73 14.49
CA GLY A 51 44.36 -45.28 14.90
C GLY A 51 43.89 -44.60 16.20
N GLN A 52 42.86 -45.15 16.87
CA GLN A 52 42.24 -44.66 18.14
C GLN A 52 41.50 -43.29 18.02
N GLY A 53 40.25 -43.10 18.47
CA GLY A 53 39.23 -44.06 18.93
C GLY A 53 38.84 -43.93 20.41
N THR A 54 37.76 -43.20 20.72
CA THR A 54 36.95 -43.33 21.95
C THR A 54 35.53 -42.80 21.70
N SER A 55 34.55 -43.19 22.53
CA SER A 55 33.12 -42.90 22.30
C SER A 55 32.37 -42.49 23.56
N ARG A 56 31.43 -41.54 23.38
CA ARG A 56 30.25 -41.18 24.20
C ARG A 56 30.14 -41.84 25.60
N ARG A 57 30.38 -41.08 26.69
CA ARG A 57 29.59 -41.20 27.94
C ARG A 57 29.82 -40.09 28.97
N ARG A 58 28.77 -39.86 29.78
CA ARG A 58 28.74 -39.17 31.09
C ARG A 58 29.09 -37.67 31.14
N LEU A 59 28.06 -36.85 31.41
CA LEU A 59 28.11 -35.94 32.56
C LEU A 59 26.69 -35.70 33.12
N LEU A 60 26.36 -36.36 34.24
CA LEU A 60 25.18 -36.12 35.08
C LEU A 60 25.51 -36.51 36.53
N GLY A 61 25.04 -35.71 37.50
CA GLY A 61 25.31 -35.82 38.94
C GLY A 61 26.67 -35.24 39.36
N ALA A 62 26.87 -34.72 40.59
CA ALA A 62 25.97 -34.37 41.72
C ALA A 62 26.75 -33.39 42.65
N LEU A 63 26.29 -32.77 43.75
CA LEU A 63 25.19 -32.88 44.73
C LEU A 63 24.67 -31.44 45.08
N GLY A 64 23.65 -31.19 45.92
CA GLY A 64 22.67 -32.08 46.58
C GLY A 64 21.96 -31.43 47.79
N THR A 65 20.90 -32.10 48.26
CA THR A 65 20.38 -32.16 49.67
C THR A 65 20.14 -30.89 50.51
N GLY A 66 18.87 -30.67 50.91
CA GLY A 66 18.52 -30.27 52.29
C GLY A 66 17.68 -28.98 52.46
N GLY A 67 16.56 -29.08 53.18
CA GLY A 67 15.75 -27.94 53.63
C GLY A 67 14.24 -28.24 53.62
N ALA A 68 13.58 -28.14 54.79
CA ALA A 68 12.13 -28.36 54.92
C ALA A 68 11.40 -27.04 55.23
N GLY A 69 10.16 -26.89 54.76
CA GLY A 69 9.32 -25.72 55.00
C GLY A 69 7.83 -26.05 54.92
N LEU A 70 7.22 -26.39 56.05
CA LEU A 70 5.78 -26.60 56.19
C LEU A 70 5.09 -25.27 56.52
N ILE A 71 4.03 -24.93 55.77
CA ILE A 71 2.98 -23.98 56.20
C ILE A 71 1.63 -24.65 55.92
N VAL A 72 0.70 -24.55 56.88
CA VAL A 72 -0.59 -25.26 56.88
C VAL A 72 -1.73 -24.28 57.19
N GLY A 73 -2.83 -24.39 56.45
CA GLY A 73 -4.05 -23.58 56.57
C GLY A 73 -4.69 -23.40 55.18
N ALA A 74 -5.79 -24.03 54.76
CA ALA A 74 -7.10 -24.30 55.38
C ALA A 74 -8.00 -23.04 55.49
N ALA A 75 -9.26 -23.04 55.03
CA ALA A 75 -10.00 -24.00 54.20
C ALA A 75 -11.29 -23.39 53.60
N ALA A 76 -11.81 -23.99 52.52
CA ALA A 76 -13.15 -23.78 51.92
C ALA A 76 -13.46 -22.37 51.37
N THR A 77 -14.38 -22.14 50.43
CA THR A 77 -15.39 -22.99 49.76
C THR A 77 -15.27 -22.87 48.22
N GLY A 78 -15.98 -23.69 47.43
CA GLY A 78 -15.97 -23.60 45.96
C GLY A 78 -17.38 -23.64 45.36
N VAL A 79 -17.51 -23.32 44.07
CA VAL A 79 -18.68 -23.61 43.21
C VAL A 79 -18.30 -23.46 41.71
N ALA A 80 -18.99 -24.21 40.85
CA ALA A 80 -19.05 -24.08 39.38
C ALA A 80 -17.73 -24.06 38.57
N LEU A 81 -17.32 -25.25 38.11
CA LEU A 81 -16.56 -25.39 36.86
C LEU A 81 -17.47 -25.09 35.66
N ALA A 82 -17.16 -24.03 34.91
CA ALA A 82 -17.69 -23.78 33.57
C ALA A 82 -16.53 -23.33 32.68
N PRO A 83 -16.28 -23.99 31.52
CA PRO A 83 -15.14 -23.65 30.68
C PRO A 83 -15.37 -22.32 29.96
N ARG A 84 -14.82 -21.23 30.52
CA ARG A 84 -14.63 -19.99 29.76
C ARG A 84 -13.47 -20.21 28.80
N LEU A 85 -13.76 -20.17 27.50
CA LEU A 85 -12.74 -19.95 26.49
C LEU A 85 -12.20 -18.53 26.69
N GLU A 86 -11.00 -18.41 27.23
CA GLU A 86 -10.32 -17.13 27.37
C GLU A 86 -9.92 -16.64 25.97
N SER A 87 -10.61 -15.62 25.48
CA SER A 87 -10.22 -14.89 24.27
C SER A 87 -8.93 -14.13 24.55
N GLY A 88 -7.79 -14.77 24.28
CA GLY A 88 -6.44 -14.26 24.51
C GLY A 88 -6.06 -13.08 23.61
N ALA A 89 -6.76 -11.95 23.78
CA ALA A 89 -6.37 -10.67 23.23
C ALA A 89 -5.13 -10.16 23.98
N GLY A 90 -3.96 -10.62 23.56
CA GLY A 90 -2.68 -10.14 24.08
C GLY A 90 -2.59 -8.63 23.93
N ALA A 91 -2.39 -7.92 25.03
CA ALA A 91 -2.19 -6.48 25.02
C ALA A 91 -0.87 -6.15 24.31
N ALA A 92 -0.90 -5.16 23.42
CA ALA A 92 0.30 -4.61 22.82
C ALA A 92 1.20 -4.01 23.92
N PRO A 93 2.55 -4.09 23.79
CA PRO A 93 3.47 -3.61 24.81
C PRO A 93 3.33 -2.09 25.04
N GLU A 94 3.38 -1.66 26.30
CA GLU A 94 3.33 -0.24 26.65
C GLU A 94 4.61 0.52 26.23
N PRO A 95 4.49 1.81 25.86
CA PRO A 95 5.62 2.61 25.40
C PRO A 95 6.56 2.97 26.56
N THR A 96 7.74 2.35 26.59
CA THR A 96 8.84 2.77 27.48
C THR A 96 9.41 4.12 27.02
N GLN A 97 9.58 5.06 27.95
CA GLN A 97 10.20 6.36 27.66
C GLN A 97 11.72 6.24 27.53
N GLY A 98 12.16 5.79 26.36
CA GLY A 98 13.54 5.89 25.89
C GLY A 98 13.55 6.27 24.40
N SER A 99 14.71 6.66 23.88
CA SER A 99 14.88 6.85 22.43
C SER A 99 14.52 5.56 21.71
N ALA A 100 13.58 5.62 20.76
CA ALA A 100 13.11 4.44 20.05
C ALA A 100 14.29 3.68 19.39
N PRO A 101 14.27 2.33 19.36
CA PRO A 101 15.30 1.55 18.68
C PRO A 101 15.46 2.00 17.22
N ALA A 102 16.69 2.03 16.72
CA ALA A 102 16.96 2.45 15.35
C ALA A 102 16.16 1.58 14.35
N GLY A 103 15.31 2.21 13.55
CA GLY A 103 14.38 1.52 12.64
C GLY A 103 12.95 1.35 13.16
N VAL A 104 12.59 1.84 14.35
CA VAL A 104 11.21 1.81 14.88
C VAL A 104 10.51 3.16 14.65
N VAL A 105 9.27 3.13 14.16
CA VAL A 105 8.38 4.29 14.08
C VAL A 105 7.15 4.05 14.95
N SER A 106 6.80 5.03 15.79
CA SER A 106 5.59 4.97 16.63
C SER A 106 4.32 4.95 15.79
N MET A 107 3.42 4.00 16.05
CA MET A 107 2.03 4.05 15.57
C MET A 107 1.16 5.06 16.35
N PHE A 108 1.62 5.48 17.53
CA PHE A 108 0.93 6.42 18.41
C PHE A 108 1.30 7.88 18.07
N GLY A 109 0.30 8.76 18.09
CA GLY A 109 0.36 10.17 17.75
C GLY A 109 -1.03 10.72 17.39
N PRO A 110 -1.22 12.05 17.28
CA PRO A 110 -2.51 12.65 16.90
C PRO A 110 -2.89 12.36 15.44
N HIS A 111 -1.89 12.16 14.57
CA HIS A 111 -2.02 11.73 13.17
C HIS A 111 -1.45 10.33 13.00
N GLN A 112 -1.93 9.57 12.03
CA GLN A 112 -1.34 8.26 11.71
C GLN A 112 0.08 8.42 11.14
N ALA A 113 0.96 7.48 11.51
CA ALA A 113 2.26 7.32 10.88
C ALA A 113 2.13 6.85 9.41
N GLY A 114 3.18 7.05 8.63
CA GLY A 114 3.20 6.77 7.18
C GLY A 114 2.62 7.89 6.31
N ILE A 115 2.21 9.01 6.93
CA ILE A 115 1.80 10.25 6.24
C ILE A 115 3.02 11.18 6.14
N VAL A 116 3.26 12.00 7.17
CA VAL A 116 4.41 12.93 7.25
C VAL A 116 5.72 12.25 7.66
N THR A 117 5.68 11.00 8.14
CA THR A 117 6.89 10.19 8.37
C THR A 117 7.82 10.26 7.16
N PRO A 118 9.15 10.40 7.33
CA PRO A 118 10.12 10.28 6.25
C PRO A 118 9.78 9.10 5.32
N ALA A 119 9.75 9.35 4.01
CA ALA A 119 9.31 8.37 3.05
C ALA A 119 10.29 7.19 3.03
N GLN A 120 9.84 6.02 3.49
CA GLN A 120 10.62 4.79 3.45
C GLN A 120 10.81 4.33 2.00
N ASP A 121 11.84 3.55 1.71
CA ASP A 121 12.17 3.22 0.32
C ASP A 121 11.16 2.28 -0.36
N ARG A 122 10.40 1.45 0.37
CA ARG A 122 9.43 0.47 -0.18
C ARG A 122 8.00 0.70 0.30
N MET A 123 7.05 0.18 -0.48
CA MET A 123 5.62 0.21 -0.17
C MET A 123 4.94 -1.10 -0.60
N HIS A 124 4.02 -1.60 0.23
CA HIS A 124 2.93 -2.48 -0.21
C HIS A 124 1.61 -1.82 0.22
N MET A 125 0.80 -1.38 -0.76
CA MET A 125 -0.55 -0.89 -0.50
C MET A 125 -1.56 -1.95 -0.94
N ALA A 126 -2.60 -2.19 -0.14
CA ALA A 126 -3.72 -3.05 -0.50
C ALA A 126 -5.05 -2.40 -0.11
N ALA A 127 -6.07 -2.60 -0.94
CA ALA A 127 -7.44 -2.27 -0.57
C ALA A 127 -8.27 -3.54 -0.36
N PHE A 128 -9.28 -3.44 0.50
CA PHE A 128 -10.11 -4.52 0.97
C PHE A 128 -11.59 -4.16 0.79
N ASP A 129 -12.40 -5.14 0.39
CA ASP A 129 -13.87 -5.06 0.40
C ASP A 129 -14.42 -5.91 1.56
N LEU A 130 -15.43 -5.40 2.26
CA LEU A 130 -16.07 -6.10 3.37
C LEU A 130 -16.96 -7.25 2.90
N ILE A 131 -16.73 -8.44 3.45
CA ILE A 131 -17.54 -9.64 3.22
C ILE A 131 -18.77 -9.56 4.15
N LYS A 132 -19.98 -9.50 3.56
CA LYS A 132 -21.26 -9.38 4.29
C LYS A 132 -21.23 -8.26 5.36
N PRO A 133 -21.16 -6.97 4.95
CA PRO A 133 -20.85 -5.85 5.84
C PRO A 133 -21.67 -5.83 7.14
N ASN A 134 -20.96 -5.79 8.26
CA ASN A 134 -21.51 -5.76 9.62
C ASN A 134 -20.62 -4.87 10.50
N LEU A 135 -21.21 -3.97 11.28
CA LEU A 135 -20.49 -3.00 12.10
C LEU A 135 -19.60 -3.68 13.14
N LYS A 136 -20.08 -4.76 13.78
CA LYS A 136 -19.33 -5.52 14.79
C LYS A 136 -18.10 -6.24 14.21
N ASP A 137 -18.22 -6.76 12.99
CA ASP A 137 -17.11 -7.47 12.34
C ASP A 137 -16.05 -6.48 11.83
N LEU A 138 -16.46 -5.27 11.42
CA LEU A 138 -15.54 -4.16 11.14
C LEU A 138 -14.80 -3.70 12.40
N GLU A 139 -15.52 -3.48 13.50
CA GLU A 139 -14.93 -3.08 14.79
C GLU A 139 -13.90 -4.10 15.28
N SER A 140 -14.27 -5.38 15.28
CA SER A 140 -13.36 -6.48 15.64
C SER A 140 -12.16 -6.57 14.69
N LEU A 141 -12.35 -6.39 13.38
CA LEU A 141 -11.26 -6.39 12.41
C LEU A 141 -10.27 -5.25 12.66
N LEU A 142 -10.75 -4.03 12.95
CA LEU A 142 -9.89 -2.87 13.21
C LEU A 142 -9.16 -2.98 14.55
N ARG A 143 -9.77 -3.58 15.58
CA ARG A 143 -9.08 -3.93 16.84
C ARG A 143 -7.97 -4.95 16.61
N ASP A 144 -8.26 -6.06 15.92
CA ASP A 144 -7.26 -7.10 15.62
C ASP A 144 -6.10 -6.56 14.77
N TRP A 145 -6.42 -5.78 13.73
CA TRP A 145 -5.43 -5.10 12.88
C TRP A 145 -4.57 -4.11 13.67
N SER A 146 -5.15 -3.33 14.57
CA SER A 146 -4.38 -2.36 15.38
C SER A 146 -3.42 -3.05 16.34
N SER A 147 -3.83 -4.18 16.96
CA SER A 147 -2.94 -5.00 17.77
C SER A 147 -1.79 -5.59 16.94
N ALA A 148 -2.11 -6.18 15.78
CA ALA A 148 -1.11 -6.72 14.86
C ALA A 148 -0.10 -5.66 14.38
N ILE A 149 -0.58 -4.47 14.00
CA ILE A 149 0.27 -3.33 13.62
C ILE A 149 1.23 -2.98 14.76
N GLY A 150 0.75 -2.92 16.00
CA GLY A 150 1.57 -2.59 17.16
C GLY A 150 2.72 -3.57 17.46
N TYR A 151 2.56 -4.85 17.13
CA TYR A 151 3.69 -5.79 17.12
C TYR A 151 4.64 -5.51 15.95
N MET A 152 4.12 -5.43 14.73
CA MET A 152 4.93 -5.34 13.51
C MET A 152 5.75 -4.03 13.43
N THR A 153 5.20 -2.87 13.83
CA THR A 153 5.95 -1.59 13.83
C THR A 153 7.08 -1.55 14.88
N GLN A 154 7.06 -2.47 15.84
CA GLN A 154 8.15 -2.69 16.81
C GLN A 154 9.14 -3.78 16.35
N GLY A 155 8.94 -4.37 15.17
CA GLY A 155 9.75 -5.49 14.66
C GLY A 155 9.49 -6.82 15.38
N LEU A 156 8.32 -6.96 16.01
CA LEU A 156 7.91 -8.15 16.74
C LEU A 156 6.92 -8.99 15.91
N PRO A 157 6.98 -10.34 15.97
CA PRO A 157 5.91 -11.18 15.43
C PRO A 157 4.59 -10.92 16.16
N ILE A 158 3.47 -11.07 15.45
CA ILE A 158 2.12 -10.92 16.01
C ILE A 158 1.88 -11.98 17.09
N GLY A 159 1.60 -11.55 18.32
CA GLY A 159 1.53 -12.43 19.49
C GLY A 159 2.87 -12.65 20.22
N GLY A 160 3.90 -11.88 19.87
CA GLY A 160 5.20 -11.90 20.55
C GLY A 160 6.06 -13.11 20.19
N SER A 161 6.85 -13.61 21.14
CA SER A 161 7.88 -14.63 20.90
C SER A 161 7.36 -15.97 20.37
N GLN A 162 6.11 -16.33 20.69
CA GLN A 162 5.46 -17.54 20.16
C GLN A 162 4.66 -17.29 18.88
N GLY A 163 4.58 -16.04 18.39
CA GLY A 163 3.70 -15.63 17.30
C GLY A 163 3.91 -16.42 16.01
N ALA A 164 5.17 -16.52 15.57
CA ALA A 164 5.58 -17.28 14.38
C ALA A 164 5.97 -18.74 14.69
N GLY A 165 6.34 -19.05 15.94
CA GLY A 165 6.71 -20.41 16.35
C GLY A 165 5.50 -21.33 16.60
N GLY A 166 4.33 -20.74 16.88
CA GLY A 166 3.14 -21.44 17.36
C GLY A 166 3.20 -21.70 18.87
N ALA A 167 2.04 -21.60 19.54
CA ALA A 167 1.91 -21.99 20.95
C ALA A 167 1.71 -23.52 21.11
N ASP A 168 1.35 -24.20 20.03
CA ASP A 168 1.07 -25.64 19.92
C ASP A 168 1.34 -26.10 18.48
N LEU A 169 1.78 -27.35 18.30
CA LEU A 169 2.13 -27.94 17.01
C LEU A 169 0.91 -28.34 16.15
N LEU A 170 -0.29 -28.41 16.73
CA LEU A 170 -1.53 -28.70 16.01
C LEU A 170 -2.30 -27.43 15.62
N SER A 171 -1.80 -26.26 16.00
CA SER A 171 -2.43 -24.96 15.81
C SER A 171 -1.69 -24.12 14.76
N ALA A 172 -2.43 -23.35 13.96
CA ALA A 172 -1.81 -22.40 13.02
C ALA A 172 -1.16 -21.23 13.79
N PRO A 173 0.03 -20.75 13.39
CA PRO A 173 0.69 -19.64 14.06
C PRO A 173 -0.07 -18.32 13.90
N MET A 174 0.15 -17.38 14.84
CA MET A 174 -0.46 -16.05 14.83
C MET A 174 0.20 -15.11 13.81
N ASP A 175 1.44 -15.40 13.44
CA ASP A 175 2.24 -14.67 12.47
C ASP A 175 2.71 -15.61 11.34
N THR A 176 2.74 -15.14 10.08
CA THR A 176 3.20 -15.97 8.94
C THR A 176 4.71 -16.21 8.86
N GLY A 177 5.50 -15.53 9.69
CA GLY A 177 6.88 -15.86 10.01
C GLY A 177 7.97 -15.37 9.05
N GLU A 178 7.65 -14.82 7.87
CA GLU A 178 8.68 -14.42 6.90
C GLU A 178 9.51 -13.19 7.33
N ALA A 179 9.07 -12.42 8.31
CA ALA A 179 9.85 -11.31 8.87
C ALA A 179 10.70 -11.70 10.09
N VAL A 180 10.70 -12.96 10.52
CA VAL A 180 11.48 -13.42 11.68
C VAL A 180 12.97 -13.23 11.43
N GLY A 181 13.62 -12.44 12.28
CA GLY A 181 15.04 -12.08 12.17
C GLY A 181 15.32 -10.79 11.39
N LEU A 182 14.29 -10.15 10.81
CA LEU A 182 14.37 -8.78 10.28
C LEU A 182 14.16 -7.75 11.40
N THR A 183 14.51 -6.50 11.15
CA THR A 183 14.19 -5.38 12.06
C THR A 183 12.82 -4.79 11.71
N ALA A 184 12.35 -3.84 12.52
CA ALA A 184 11.17 -3.03 12.20
C ALA A 184 11.29 -2.25 10.87
N ALA A 185 12.51 -2.04 10.33
CA ALA A 185 12.78 -1.43 9.01
C ALA A 185 12.00 -0.13 8.70
N ASN A 186 11.80 0.73 9.71
CA ASN A 186 10.99 1.94 9.70
C ASN A 186 9.52 1.71 9.30
N LEU A 187 8.97 0.51 9.56
CA LEU A 187 7.61 0.13 9.18
C LEU A 187 6.58 1.10 9.77
N THR A 188 5.74 1.65 8.88
CA THR A 188 4.49 2.30 9.23
C THR A 188 3.35 1.64 8.48
N VAL A 189 2.21 1.45 9.16
CA VAL A 189 0.96 1.02 8.53
C VAL A 189 -0.09 2.11 8.72
N THR A 190 -0.57 2.68 7.61
CA THR A 190 -1.66 3.67 7.59
C THR A 190 -2.95 3.01 7.11
N ILE A 191 -4.07 3.26 7.79
CA ILE A 191 -5.42 2.79 7.41
C ILE A 191 -6.27 3.98 6.95
N GLY A 192 -7.08 3.78 5.90
CA GLY A 192 -8.09 4.76 5.46
C GLY A 192 -9.37 4.11 4.93
N PHE A 193 -10.48 4.84 4.99
CA PHE A 193 -11.82 4.35 4.65
C PHE A 193 -12.32 4.92 3.33
N GLY A 194 -12.68 4.04 2.40
CA GLY A 194 -13.20 4.45 1.09
C GLY A 194 -14.67 4.83 1.18
N ARG A 195 -15.16 5.62 0.22
CA ARG A 195 -16.58 6.02 0.12
C ARG A 195 -17.54 4.83 0.22
N SER A 196 -17.14 3.69 -0.34
CA SER A 196 -17.96 2.49 -0.37
C SER A 196 -18.17 1.84 1.00
N LEU A 197 -17.32 2.09 2.01
CA LEU A 197 -17.54 1.59 3.37
C LEU A 197 -18.89 2.07 3.94
N PHE A 198 -19.21 3.34 3.68
CA PHE A 198 -20.38 4.03 4.21
C PHE A 198 -21.64 3.70 3.41
N VAL A 199 -21.55 3.75 2.07
CA VAL A 199 -22.70 3.62 1.16
C VAL A 199 -22.41 2.72 -0.03
N ASP A 200 -23.42 2.00 -0.52
CA ASP A 200 -23.34 1.26 -1.78
C ASP A 200 -23.41 2.17 -3.02
N SER A 201 -23.29 1.59 -4.21
CA SER A 201 -23.36 2.30 -5.50
C SER A 201 -24.75 2.87 -5.84
N LYS A 202 -25.74 2.74 -4.96
CA LYS A 202 -27.06 3.39 -5.03
C LYS A 202 -27.26 4.43 -3.93
N GLY A 203 -26.22 4.71 -3.13
CA GLY A 203 -26.27 5.62 -2.00
C GLY A 203 -26.92 5.03 -0.74
N LYS A 204 -27.20 3.72 -0.70
CA LYS A 204 -27.78 3.07 0.49
C LYS A 204 -26.69 2.83 1.52
N ASP A 205 -26.95 3.22 2.78
CA ASP A 205 -26.10 2.89 3.92
C ASP A 205 -25.86 1.37 4.04
N ARG A 206 -24.59 1.00 4.26
CA ARG A 206 -24.13 -0.40 4.40
C ARG A 206 -23.90 -0.84 5.85
N LEU A 207 -23.74 0.09 6.80
CA LEU A 207 -23.23 -0.20 8.15
C LEU A 207 -23.93 0.58 9.28
N GLY A 208 -24.83 1.51 8.96
CA GLY A 208 -25.35 2.51 9.90
C GLY A 208 -24.41 3.72 10.05
N LEU A 209 -23.55 3.97 9.05
CA LEU A 209 -22.51 5.01 9.08
C LEU A 209 -22.76 6.13 8.04
N GLY A 210 -23.87 6.09 7.31
CA GLY A 210 -24.14 7.02 6.19
C GLY A 210 -24.19 8.49 6.59
N SER A 211 -24.54 8.80 7.84
CA SER A 211 -24.46 10.16 8.42
C SER A 211 -23.02 10.65 8.60
N LYS A 212 -22.09 9.74 8.88
CA LYS A 212 -20.68 10.01 9.16
C LYS A 212 -19.80 10.07 7.91
N LEU A 213 -20.36 9.80 6.73
CA LEU A 213 -19.71 9.91 5.43
C LEU A 213 -19.22 11.36 5.18
N PRO A 214 -17.91 11.62 5.10
CA PRO A 214 -17.41 12.99 4.93
C PRO A 214 -17.84 13.58 3.59
N GLN A 215 -18.30 14.84 3.56
CA GLN A 215 -18.70 15.53 2.33
C GLN A 215 -17.54 15.71 1.33
N ALA A 216 -16.30 15.59 1.81
CA ALA A 216 -15.07 15.60 1.03
C ALA A 216 -14.71 14.21 0.47
N LEU A 217 -15.30 13.11 0.98
CA LEU A 217 -15.17 11.74 0.46
C LEU A 217 -16.10 11.52 -0.75
N ILE A 218 -15.91 12.36 -1.77
CA ILE A 218 -16.64 12.34 -3.04
C ILE A 218 -16.28 11.13 -3.90
N GLU A 219 -17.06 10.89 -4.96
CA GLU A 219 -16.56 10.15 -6.10
C GLU A 219 -15.64 11.09 -6.90
N LEU A 220 -14.41 10.67 -7.17
CA LEU A 220 -13.51 11.45 -8.01
C LEU A 220 -14.10 11.54 -9.43
N PRO A 221 -14.12 12.74 -10.05
CA PRO A 221 -14.61 12.88 -11.41
C PRO A 221 -13.68 12.16 -12.39
N HIS A 222 -14.20 11.77 -13.56
CA HIS A 222 -13.35 11.33 -14.67
C HIS A 222 -12.41 12.47 -15.10
N PHE A 223 -11.13 12.15 -15.25
CA PHE A 223 -10.10 13.07 -15.76
C PHE A 223 -9.69 12.66 -17.19
N ALA A 224 -9.17 13.59 -17.98
CA ALA A 224 -8.74 13.26 -19.34
C ALA A 224 -7.55 12.27 -19.32
N GLY A 225 -7.63 11.23 -20.14
CA GLY A 225 -6.65 10.13 -20.15
C GLY A 225 -6.88 9.02 -19.10
N ASP A 226 -7.96 9.08 -18.31
CA ASP A 226 -8.33 8.02 -17.38
C ASP A 226 -8.80 6.75 -18.11
N MET A 227 -8.07 5.66 -17.95
CA MET A 227 -8.38 4.32 -18.44
C MET A 227 -8.48 3.36 -17.23
N LEU A 228 -9.37 3.68 -16.29
CA LEU A 228 -9.40 3.08 -14.96
C LEU A 228 -9.91 1.64 -14.96
N GLU A 229 -9.06 0.71 -14.54
CA GLU A 229 -9.39 -0.67 -14.26
C GLU A 229 -10.23 -0.75 -12.98
N LYS A 230 -11.52 -1.09 -13.11
CA LYS A 230 -12.46 -1.19 -11.97
C LYS A 230 -11.99 -2.17 -10.90
N ALA A 231 -11.30 -3.26 -11.27
CA ALA A 231 -10.76 -4.24 -10.34
C ALA A 231 -9.68 -3.64 -9.42
N ARG A 232 -8.81 -2.78 -9.96
CA ARG A 232 -7.68 -2.15 -9.24
C ARG A 232 -8.03 -0.81 -8.58
N SER A 233 -9.30 -0.42 -8.63
CA SER A 233 -9.79 0.90 -8.21
C SER A 233 -10.82 0.82 -7.08
N GLY A 234 -10.86 1.81 -6.20
CA GLY A 234 -11.75 1.87 -5.03
C GLY A 234 -11.41 0.85 -3.94
N GLY A 235 -12.39 0.52 -3.10
CA GLY A 235 -12.28 -0.40 -1.96
C GLY A 235 -12.86 0.20 -0.69
N ASP A 236 -13.35 -0.63 0.22
CA ASP A 236 -13.95 -0.19 1.48
C ASP A 236 -12.90 0.30 2.48
N ILE A 237 -11.75 -0.37 2.57
CA ILE A 237 -10.64 0.01 3.44
C ILE A 237 -9.33 -0.07 2.64
N VAL A 238 -8.44 0.91 2.78
CA VAL A 238 -7.05 0.86 2.29
C VAL A 238 -6.08 0.69 3.45
N VAL A 239 -5.04 -0.10 3.21
CA VAL A 239 -3.88 -0.31 4.08
C VAL A 239 -2.63 0.05 3.29
N GLN A 240 -1.83 0.98 3.81
CA GLN A 240 -0.53 1.36 3.26
C GLN A 240 0.57 0.91 4.23
N ALA A 241 1.28 -0.16 3.91
CA ALA A 241 2.51 -0.54 4.60
C ALA A 241 3.72 0.05 3.87
N CYS A 242 4.55 0.83 4.58
CA CYS A 242 5.81 1.38 4.05
C CYS A 242 6.95 1.04 5.00
N ALA A 243 8.05 0.51 4.47
CA ALA A 243 9.26 0.11 5.19
C ALA A 243 10.47 0.22 4.23
N ASP A 244 11.69 0.25 4.74
CA ASP A 244 12.90 0.27 3.91
C ASP A 244 13.26 -1.13 3.37
N ASP A 245 12.80 -2.16 4.08
CA ASP A 245 12.84 -3.56 3.67
C ASP A 245 11.51 -3.98 3.00
N PRO A 246 11.53 -4.60 1.80
CA PRO A 246 10.31 -4.96 1.09
C PRO A 246 9.61 -6.20 1.66
N GLN A 247 10.35 -7.11 2.31
CA GLN A 247 9.81 -8.31 2.93
C GLN A 247 9.03 -7.96 4.21
N VAL A 248 9.49 -6.95 4.97
CA VAL A 248 8.73 -6.36 6.10
C VAL A 248 7.42 -5.71 5.62
N ALA A 249 7.45 -4.94 4.52
CA ALA A 249 6.22 -4.34 3.96
C ALA A 249 5.22 -5.39 3.45
N VAL A 250 5.71 -6.47 2.82
CA VAL A 250 4.87 -7.59 2.34
C VAL A 250 4.30 -8.41 3.50
N HIS A 251 5.10 -8.73 4.52
CA HIS A 251 4.69 -9.43 5.74
C HIS A 251 3.51 -8.71 6.42
N ALA A 252 3.58 -7.39 6.54
CA ALA A 252 2.53 -6.59 7.17
C ALA A 252 1.19 -6.72 6.43
N VAL A 253 1.16 -6.51 5.12
CA VAL A 253 -0.08 -6.64 4.32
C VAL A 253 -0.57 -8.09 4.29
N ARG A 254 0.33 -9.08 4.25
CA ARG A 254 -0.04 -10.51 4.29
C ARG A 254 -0.71 -10.89 5.59
N ASN A 255 -0.18 -10.49 6.74
CA ASN A 255 -0.79 -10.81 8.04
C ASN A 255 -2.10 -10.08 8.26
N LEU A 256 -2.22 -8.82 7.85
CA LEU A 256 -3.49 -8.10 7.89
C LEU A 256 -4.54 -8.79 6.98
N SER A 257 -4.12 -9.28 5.81
CA SER A 257 -4.97 -10.11 4.93
C SER A 257 -5.36 -11.46 5.54
N ARG A 258 -4.46 -12.10 6.28
CA ARG A 258 -4.73 -13.35 7.04
C ARG A 258 -5.77 -13.10 8.13
N ILE A 259 -5.63 -12.01 8.89
CA ILE A 259 -6.56 -11.60 9.96
C ILE A 259 -7.92 -11.20 9.39
N ALA A 260 -7.95 -10.60 8.19
CA ALA A 260 -9.19 -10.22 7.51
C ALA A 260 -10.07 -11.40 7.05
N PHE A 261 -9.54 -12.62 7.00
CA PHE A 261 -10.25 -13.79 6.49
C PHE A 261 -11.68 -13.94 7.06
N GLY A 262 -12.66 -14.10 6.17
CA GLY A 262 -14.08 -14.19 6.52
C GLY A 262 -14.79 -12.86 6.78
N ARG A 263 -14.05 -11.77 7.08
CA ARG A 263 -14.59 -10.42 7.36
C ARG A 263 -14.36 -9.43 6.21
N ALA A 264 -13.22 -9.53 5.53
CA ALA A 264 -12.90 -8.76 4.34
C ALA A 264 -12.01 -9.56 3.37
N SER A 265 -11.98 -9.17 2.09
CA SER A 265 -11.10 -9.76 1.08
C SER A 265 -10.28 -8.69 0.38
N VAL A 266 -9.01 -8.98 0.06
CA VAL A 266 -8.17 -8.11 -0.77
C VAL A 266 -8.86 -7.90 -2.13
N ARG A 267 -9.14 -6.64 -2.44
CA ARG A 267 -9.71 -6.19 -3.71
C ARG A 267 -8.61 -6.04 -4.76
N TRP A 268 -7.53 -5.38 -4.37
CA TRP A 268 -6.30 -5.20 -5.15
C TRP A 268 -5.14 -4.92 -4.20
N SER A 269 -3.91 -5.13 -4.70
CA SER A 269 -2.72 -4.59 -4.06
C SER A 269 -1.72 -4.09 -5.10
N GLN A 270 -0.77 -3.28 -4.65
CA GLN A 270 0.34 -2.76 -5.46
C GLN A 270 1.60 -2.76 -4.60
N ILE A 271 2.69 -3.30 -5.13
CA ILE A 271 4.03 -3.13 -4.57
C ILE A 271 4.70 -1.93 -5.24
N GLY A 272 5.36 -1.10 -4.45
CA GLY A 272 6.20 0.01 -4.88
C GLY A 272 7.64 -0.22 -4.43
N PHE A 273 8.57 -0.29 -5.38
CA PHE A 273 9.95 -0.75 -5.12
C PHE A 273 10.93 0.38 -4.75
N GLY A 274 10.57 1.63 -4.99
CA GLY A 274 11.40 2.80 -4.71
C GLY A 274 10.57 4.07 -4.62
N ARG A 275 10.64 4.78 -3.49
CA ARG A 275 9.96 6.08 -3.27
C ARG A 275 10.25 7.10 -4.39
N THR A 276 9.25 7.90 -4.73
CA THR A 276 9.35 9.07 -5.65
C THR A 276 8.99 10.35 -4.92
N SER A 277 9.32 10.42 -3.64
CA SER A 277 9.02 11.58 -2.78
C SER A 277 10.03 11.68 -1.64
N ALA A 278 10.18 12.90 -1.13
CA ALA A 278 10.88 13.22 0.10
C ALA A 278 9.94 14.04 0.99
N THR A 279 9.64 13.53 2.19
CA THR A 279 8.71 14.13 3.17
C THR A 279 9.44 14.77 4.36
N SER A 280 10.78 14.74 4.37
CA SER A 280 11.63 15.47 5.32
C SER A 280 12.81 16.10 4.57
N ARG A 281 13.32 17.23 5.07
CA ARG A 281 14.54 17.88 4.55
C ARG A 281 15.82 17.07 4.78
N ALA A 282 15.80 16.09 5.69
CA ALA A 282 16.90 15.15 5.88
C ALA A 282 17.02 14.11 4.74
N GLN A 283 16.00 13.98 3.89
CA GLN A 283 16.00 13.02 2.78
C GLN A 283 16.47 13.66 1.47
N ALA A 284 17.47 13.07 0.83
CA ALA A 284 17.75 13.36 -0.57
C ALA A 284 16.53 13.01 -1.45
N THR A 285 16.24 13.90 -2.41
CA THR A 285 15.16 13.72 -3.39
C THR A 285 15.44 12.52 -4.29
N PRO A 286 14.57 11.50 -4.31
CA PRO A 286 14.73 10.30 -5.12
C PRO A 286 14.36 10.58 -6.59
N ARG A 287 14.40 9.55 -7.44
CA ARG A 287 14.00 9.66 -8.86
C ARG A 287 12.80 8.77 -9.20
N ASN A 288 11.96 9.25 -10.11
CA ASN A 288 10.92 8.45 -10.74
C ASN A 288 11.45 7.70 -11.99
N LEU A 289 10.65 6.79 -12.56
CA LEU A 289 11.05 5.96 -13.71
C LEU A 289 11.31 6.75 -15.02
N PHE A 290 10.82 7.98 -15.15
CA PHE A 290 11.25 8.89 -16.23
C PHE A 290 12.68 9.45 -16.02
N GLY A 291 13.29 9.18 -14.87
CA GLY A 291 14.65 9.57 -14.51
C GLY A 291 14.77 10.96 -13.86
N PHE A 292 13.67 11.64 -13.59
CA PHE A 292 13.65 12.97 -12.99
C PHE A 292 13.65 12.89 -11.46
N LYS A 293 14.22 13.90 -10.79
CA LYS A 293 14.09 14.05 -9.33
C LYS A 293 12.62 14.31 -8.98
N ASP A 294 12.10 13.61 -7.99
CA ASP A 294 10.69 13.69 -7.61
C ASP A 294 10.51 13.83 -6.10
N GLY A 295 9.76 14.85 -5.69
CA GLY A 295 9.61 15.27 -4.28
C GLY A 295 10.40 16.52 -3.85
N THR A 296 11.04 17.24 -4.78
CA THR A 296 11.71 18.53 -4.54
C THR A 296 10.74 19.54 -3.90
N ALA A 297 9.83 20.10 -4.70
CA ALA A 297 8.69 20.87 -4.23
C ALA A 297 7.62 19.89 -3.71
N ASN A 298 7.60 19.71 -2.39
CA ASN A 298 6.70 18.85 -1.66
C ASN A 298 6.61 19.37 -0.22
N LEU A 299 5.47 19.19 0.44
CA LEU A 299 5.35 19.49 1.87
C LEU A 299 6.31 18.59 2.68
N LYS A 300 6.86 19.13 3.77
CA LYS A 300 7.83 18.42 4.63
C LYS A 300 7.32 18.35 6.07
N ALA A 301 7.77 17.34 6.81
CA ALA A 301 7.47 17.13 8.22
C ALA A 301 7.86 18.32 9.12
N GLU A 302 8.85 19.12 8.71
CA GLU A 302 9.31 20.28 9.46
C GLU A 302 8.53 21.58 9.12
N ASP A 303 7.46 21.50 8.32
CA ASP A 303 6.59 22.63 7.94
C ASP A 303 5.16 22.50 8.54
N PRO A 304 4.99 22.52 9.87
CA PRO A 304 3.73 22.18 10.53
C PRO A 304 2.56 23.08 10.13
N GLU A 305 2.80 24.36 9.86
CA GLU A 305 1.77 25.32 9.42
C GLU A 305 1.19 24.93 8.04
N LEU A 306 2.06 24.60 7.08
CA LEU A 306 1.63 24.15 5.75
C LEU A 306 0.95 22.77 5.78
N LEU A 307 1.32 21.91 6.73
CA LEU A 307 0.66 20.62 6.95
C LEU A 307 -0.74 20.80 7.54
N GLU A 308 -0.91 21.71 8.48
CA GLU A 308 -2.23 22.09 9.00
C GLU A 308 -3.11 22.70 7.89
N ASP A 309 -2.59 23.64 7.10
CA ASP A 309 -3.35 24.27 6.02
C ASP A 309 -3.75 23.31 4.89
N HIS A 310 -2.87 22.38 4.50
CA HIS A 310 -3.03 21.60 3.27
C HIS A 310 -3.20 20.08 3.43
N VAL A 311 -2.92 19.50 4.60
CA VAL A 311 -2.93 18.02 4.80
C VAL A 311 -3.93 17.58 5.85
N TRP A 312 -3.99 18.24 7.01
CA TRP A 312 -4.80 17.79 8.14
C TRP A 312 -6.25 18.27 8.06
N SER A 313 -7.19 17.33 8.16
CA SER A 313 -8.61 17.64 8.34
C SER A 313 -8.85 18.20 9.75
N THR A 314 -9.33 19.43 9.85
CA THR A 314 -9.63 20.11 11.12
C THR A 314 -10.88 20.98 10.97
N GLY A 315 -11.51 21.34 12.10
CA GLY A 315 -12.74 22.14 12.12
C GLY A 315 -14.02 21.38 11.74
N LEU A 316 -13.96 20.04 11.61
CA LEU A 316 -15.14 19.22 11.31
C LEU A 316 -16.02 19.06 12.55
N THR A 317 -17.34 19.12 12.37
CA THR A 317 -18.34 19.14 13.46
C THR A 317 -19.44 18.09 13.24
N GLY A 318 -20.15 17.75 14.32
CA GLY A 318 -21.21 16.74 14.32
C GLY A 318 -20.71 15.37 13.85
N GLU A 319 -21.53 14.69 13.05
CA GLU A 319 -21.27 13.34 12.48
C GLU A 319 -19.94 13.20 11.72
N GLN A 320 -19.30 14.29 11.29
CA GLN A 320 -18.02 14.27 10.57
C GLN A 320 -16.81 14.59 11.48
N ALA A 321 -17.02 14.90 12.75
CA ALA A 321 -15.95 15.30 13.68
C ALA A 321 -14.92 14.19 13.95
N TRP A 322 -15.25 12.93 13.67
CA TRP A 322 -14.35 11.77 13.82
C TRP A 322 -13.06 11.86 12.99
N LEU A 323 -13.08 12.64 11.90
CA LEU A 323 -11.98 12.80 10.96
C LEU A 323 -11.07 13.99 11.31
N ASN A 324 -11.33 14.73 12.39
CA ASN A 324 -10.37 15.75 12.88
C ASN A 324 -9.01 15.11 13.21
N ASN A 325 -7.92 15.77 12.83
CA ASN A 325 -6.53 15.28 12.80
C ASN A 325 -6.28 14.11 11.81
N GLY A 326 -7.28 13.73 11.01
CA GLY A 326 -7.14 12.83 9.86
C GLY A 326 -6.71 13.55 8.58
N SER A 327 -6.83 12.88 7.43
CA SER A 327 -6.51 13.43 6.10
C SER A 327 -7.27 12.68 4.99
N PHE A 328 -7.20 13.13 3.74
CA PHE A 328 -7.67 12.37 2.58
C PHE A 328 -6.51 11.84 1.75
N LEU A 329 -6.46 10.52 1.57
CA LEU A 329 -5.49 9.83 0.73
C LEU A 329 -6.08 9.64 -0.68
N VAL A 330 -5.44 10.24 -1.67
CA VAL A 330 -5.67 9.99 -3.09
C VAL A 330 -4.61 9.02 -3.60
N ALA A 331 -5.04 7.85 -4.09
CA ALA A 331 -4.17 6.85 -4.72
C ALA A 331 -4.47 6.79 -6.22
N ARG A 332 -3.43 6.83 -7.07
CA ARG A 332 -3.56 6.77 -8.53
C ARG A 332 -2.43 5.92 -9.12
N ARG A 333 -2.76 4.85 -9.83
CA ARG A 333 -1.77 4.06 -10.59
C ARG A 333 -1.56 4.71 -11.95
N ILE A 334 -0.36 5.25 -12.18
CA ILE A 334 0.00 5.99 -13.39
C ILE A 334 1.03 5.15 -14.16
N ARG A 335 0.58 4.45 -15.21
CA ARG A 335 1.49 3.73 -16.11
C ARG A 335 2.27 4.75 -16.93
N MET A 336 3.57 4.52 -17.10
CA MET A 336 4.48 5.32 -17.91
C MET A 336 4.80 4.59 -19.22
N PHE A 337 4.77 5.29 -20.35
CA PHE A 337 5.19 4.78 -21.66
C PHE A 337 6.69 5.00 -21.85
N ILE A 338 7.47 4.31 -21.01
CA ILE A 338 8.92 4.46 -20.86
C ILE A 338 9.64 4.32 -22.21
N GLU A 339 9.23 3.37 -23.05
CA GLU A 339 9.86 3.13 -24.35
C GLU A 339 9.60 4.27 -25.37
N THR A 340 8.52 5.05 -25.19
CA THR A 340 8.23 6.25 -25.99
C THR A 340 8.96 7.46 -25.44
N TRP A 341 9.08 7.55 -24.11
CA TRP A 341 9.79 8.61 -23.39
C TRP A 341 11.30 8.58 -23.65
N ASP A 342 11.94 7.42 -23.54
CA ASP A 342 13.39 7.25 -23.69
C ASP A 342 13.89 7.48 -25.14
N ARG A 343 12.97 7.63 -26.10
CA ARG A 343 13.25 8.03 -27.49
C ARG A 343 13.14 9.54 -27.72
N GLN A 344 12.66 10.32 -26.75
CA GLN A 344 12.59 11.77 -26.85
C GLN A 344 13.96 12.42 -26.66
N ALA A 345 14.16 13.57 -27.33
CA ALA A 345 15.31 14.42 -27.05
C ALA A 345 15.25 14.94 -25.61
N LEU A 346 16.40 15.04 -24.93
CA LEU A 346 16.48 15.51 -23.54
C LEU A 346 15.75 16.85 -23.32
N GLY A 347 15.87 17.77 -24.27
CA GLY A 347 15.19 19.07 -24.22
C GLY A 347 13.67 18.98 -24.23
N GLU A 348 13.05 17.96 -24.85
CA GLU A 348 11.60 17.75 -24.77
C GLU A 348 11.19 17.15 -23.42
N GLN A 349 11.97 16.21 -22.89
CA GLN A 349 11.74 15.66 -21.55
C GLN A 349 11.82 16.76 -20.48
N GLU A 350 12.83 17.62 -20.57
CA GLU A 350 13.01 18.74 -19.64
C GLU A 350 11.94 19.82 -19.83
N ARG A 351 11.53 20.16 -21.07
CA ARG A 351 10.40 21.06 -21.35
C ARG A 351 9.09 20.54 -20.78
N SER A 352 8.77 19.27 -21.00
CA SER A 352 7.55 18.63 -20.50
C SER A 352 7.46 18.70 -18.97
N ILE A 353 8.57 18.49 -18.27
CA ILE A 353 8.60 18.57 -16.80
C ILE A 353 8.68 20.02 -16.30
N GLY A 354 9.43 20.90 -16.96
CA GLY A 354 9.75 22.27 -16.51
C GLY A 354 10.99 22.37 -15.61
N ARG A 355 11.75 21.28 -15.47
CA ARG A 355 13.00 21.17 -14.69
C ARG A 355 14.05 20.38 -15.47
N THR A 356 15.33 20.54 -15.12
CA THR A 356 16.45 19.76 -15.68
C THR A 356 16.49 18.33 -15.14
N LYS A 357 16.80 17.35 -15.98
CA LYS A 357 16.88 15.93 -15.61
C LYS A 357 18.10 15.63 -14.76
N SER A 358 19.22 16.29 -15.04
CA SER A 358 20.50 16.06 -14.35
C SER A 358 20.44 16.44 -12.87
N VAL A 359 20.26 17.73 -12.57
CA VAL A 359 20.32 18.29 -11.21
C VAL A 359 18.94 18.56 -10.59
N GLY A 360 17.87 18.65 -11.38
CA GLY A 360 16.51 18.94 -10.89
C GLY A 360 16.16 20.43 -10.80
N ALA A 361 17.05 21.34 -11.24
CA ALA A 361 16.84 22.78 -11.23
C ALA A 361 15.67 23.19 -12.15
N PRO A 362 14.92 24.26 -11.85
CA PRO A 362 13.91 24.80 -12.77
C PRO A 362 14.58 25.27 -14.08
N LEU A 363 13.88 25.19 -15.20
CA LEU A 363 14.44 25.68 -16.48
C LEU A 363 14.65 27.20 -16.52
N SER A 364 14.08 27.95 -15.56
CA SER A 364 14.49 29.33 -15.28
C SER A 364 15.94 29.48 -14.77
N GLY A 365 16.62 28.38 -14.43
CA GLY A 365 17.99 28.33 -13.93
C GLY A 365 18.09 28.38 -12.40
N GLY A 366 19.27 28.04 -11.89
CA GLY A 366 19.55 27.86 -10.47
C GLY A 366 19.91 26.41 -10.13
N GLU A 367 19.60 25.99 -8.92
CA GLU A 367 19.78 24.63 -8.41
C GLU A 367 18.42 23.94 -8.16
N GLU A 368 18.43 22.71 -7.64
CA GLU A 368 17.22 21.93 -7.36
C GLU A 368 16.17 22.75 -6.56
N PHE A 369 16.59 23.35 -5.45
CA PHE A 369 15.70 24.08 -4.54
C PHE A 369 15.56 25.57 -4.89
N THR A 370 15.97 25.98 -6.09
CA THR A 370 15.62 27.30 -6.60
C THR A 370 14.15 27.34 -7.01
N GLU A 371 13.47 28.41 -6.60
CA GLU A 371 12.07 28.67 -6.98
C GLU A 371 11.93 28.89 -8.50
N PRO A 372 10.91 28.34 -9.17
CA PRO A 372 10.75 28.52 -10.60
C PRO A 372 10.24 29.92 -10.96
N ASP A 373 10.91 30.59 -11.90
CA ASP A 373 10.45 31.85 -12.49
C ASP A 373 9.67 31.57 -13.79
N PHE A 374 8.34 31.59 -13.68
CA PHE A 374 7.40 31.40 -14.80
C PHE A 374 7.25 32.62 -15.72
N ALA A 375 7.85 33.77 -15.37
CA ALA A 375 7.86 34.97 -16.21
C ALA A 375 9.15 35.09 -17.05
N LYS A 376 10.23 34.39 -16.65
CA LYS A 376 11.50 34.36 -17.38
C LYS A 376 11.32 33.85 -18.81
N LYS A 377 11.93 34.56 -19.75
CA LYS A 377 11.99 34.18 -21.17
C LYS A 377 13.27 33.40 -21.49
N ALA A 378 13.16 32.57 -22.50
CA ALA A 378 14.27 31.88 -23.16
C ALA A 378 14.19 32.12 -24.68
N GLU A 379 15.12 31.57 -25.45
CA GLU A 379 14.99 31.55 -26.91
C GLU A 379 13.76 30.71 -27.29
N GLY A 380 12.90 31.26 -28.16
CA GLY A 380 11.64 30.64 -28.59
C GLY A 380 10.41 30.87 -27.70
N GLY A 381 10.56 31.21 -26.41
CA GLY A 381 9.38 31.30 -25.52
C GLY A 381 9.64 31.70 -24.06
N LEU A 382 8.89 31.08 -23.15
CA LEU A 382 9.21 31.12 -21.72
C LEU A 382 10.31 30.10 -21.41
N ALA A 383 11.07 30.33 -20.35
CA ALA A 383 12.04 29.35 -19.87
C ALA A 383 11.36 28.09 -19.31
N ILE A 384 10.15 28.24 -18.76
CA ILE A 384 9.29 27.14 -18.30
C ILE A 384 7.97 27.26 -19.06
N GLU A 385 7.59 26.23 -19.81
CA GLU A 385 6.35 26.26 -20.58
C GLU A 385 5.12 26.26 -19.67
N LYS A 386 4.07 26.99 -20.07
CA LYS A 386 2.83 27.15 -19.28
C LYS A 386 2.11 25.83 -19.04
N ASP A 387 2.24 24.92 -20.01
CA ASP A 387 1.62 23.59 -19.98
C ASP A 387 2.63 22.48 -19.63
N SER A 388 3.79 22.85 -19.05
CA SER A 388 4.70 21.90 -18.39
C SER A 388 4.14 21.43 -17.04
N HIS A 389 4.52 20.21 -16.63
CA HIS A 389 4.04 19.59 -15.41
C HIS A 389 4.24 20.47 -14.16
N VAL A 390 5.46 20.99 -13.96
CA VAL A 390 5.77 21.87 -12.82
C VAL A 390 4.97 23.17 -12.86
N SER A 391 4.68 23.74 -14.04
CA SER A 391 3.82 24.94 -14.13
C SER A 391 2.39 24.63 -13.73
N LEU A 392 1.76 23.62 -14.33
CA LEU A 392 0.36 23.27 -14.10
C LEU A 392 0.09 22.78 -12.67
N ALA A 393 1.09 22.15 -12.03
CA ALA A 393 1.04 21.73 -10.63
C ALA A 393 1.41 22.82 -9.60
N HIS A 394 1.97 23.96 -10.00
CA HIS A 394 2.54 24.92 -9.04
C HIS A 394 1.47 25.58 -8.16
N PRO A 395 1.72 25.81 -6.85
CA PRO A 395 0.78 26.50 -5.98
C PRO A 395 0.40 27.89 -6.49
N GLN A 396 1.33 28.62 -7.12
CA GLN A 396 1.07 29.92 -7.77
C GLN A 396 -0.02 29.85 -8.87
N GLN A 397 -0.15 28.72 -9.58
CA GLN A 397 -1.22 28.50 -10.57
C GLN A 397 -2.48 27.87 -9.95
N ASN A 398 -2.39 27.34 -8.72
CA ASN A 398 -3.43 26.59 -8.02
C ASN A 398 -3.94 27.31 -6.76
N ASN A 399 -4.00 28.65 -6.77
CA ASN A 399 -4.53 29.48 -5.67
C ASN A 399 -3.84 29.25 -4.30
N GLY A 400 -2.53 28.94 -4.31
CA GLY A 400 -1.76 28.62 -3.10
C GLY A 400 -1.91 27.17 -2.60
N VAL A 401 -2.78 26.36 -3.20
CA VAL A 401 -2.94 24.94 -2.84
C VAL A 401 -1.64 24.16 -2.99
N GLN A 402 -1.33 23.36 -1.98
CA GLN A 402 -0.24 22.39 -1.98
C GLN A 402 -0.78 20.98 -1.69
N MET A 403 0.06 19.96 -1.75
CA MET A 403 -0.29 18.60 -1.31
C MET A 403 0.96 17.83 -0.87
N LEU A 404 0.80 16.91 0.08
CA LEU A 404 1.88 16.04 0.52
C LEU A 404 1.92 14.80 -0.39
N ARG A 405 2.81 14.82 -1.38
CA ARG A 405 3.05 13.69 -2.30
C ARG A 405 3.94 12.65 -1.63
N ARG A 406 3.59 11.38 -1.79
CA ARG A 406 4.25 10.22 -1.16
C ARG A 406 4.27 8.99 -2.07
N GLY A 407 4.47 9.21 -3.37
CA GLY A 407 4.38 8.17 -4.40
C GLY A 407 5.57 7.19 -4.42
N TYR A 408 5.39 6.08 -5.14
CA TYR A 408 6.39 5.02 -5.32
C TYR A 408 6.44 4.54 -6.79
N ASN A 409 7.64 4.25 -7.29
CA ASN A 409 7.82 3.55 -8.55
C ASN A 409 7.29 2.10 -8.43
N TYR A 410 6.59 1.63 -9.46
CA TYR A 410 6.13 0.23 -9.57
C TYR A 410 6.60 -0.38 -10.90
N ALA A 411 6.71 -1.71 -10.94
CA ALA A 411 6.94 -2.49 -12.16
C ALA A 411 6.30 -3.86 -12.01
N ASP A 412 5.21 -4.11 -12.74
CA ASP A 412 4.37 -5.31 -12.67
C ASP A 412 4.66 -6.28 -13.83
N GLY A 413 5.89 -6.24 -14.37
CA GLY A 413 6.29 -7.03 -15.53
C GLY A 413 6.01 -6.32 -16.86
N SER A 414 5.37 -7.01 -17.80
CA SER A 414 5.11 -6.52 -19.17
C SER A 414 3.68 -6.74 -19.61
N ASP A 415 3.18 -5.91 -20.54
CA ASP A 415 1.79 -5.88 -20.99
C ASP A 415 1.43 -6.92 -22.06
N GLY A 416 2.25 -7.95 -22.24
CA GLY A 416 2.09 -8.96 -23.30
C GLY A 416 2.47 -8.48 -24.71
N LEU A 417 2.68 -7.18 -24.93
CA LEU A 417 3.16 -6.59 -26.19
C LEU A 417 4.64 -6.20 -26.13
N GLY A 418 5.38 -6.73 -25.15
CA GLY A 418 6.81 -6.47 -24.94
C GLY A 418 7.13 -5.11 -24.32
N ARG A 419 6.12 -4.35 -23.85
CA ARG A 419 6.31 -3.09 -23.12
C ARG A 419 6.19 -3.31 -21.63
N LEU A 420 6.89 -2.53 -20.83
CA LEU A 420 6.79 -2.56 -19.37
C LEU A 420 5.41 -2.09 -18.90
N ASP A 421 4.79 -2.83 -17.98
CA ASP A 421 3.74 -2.26 -17.13
C ASP A 421 4.39 -1.73 -15.86
N ALA A 422 4.97 -0.53 -15.99
CA ALA A 422 5.71 0.16 -14.95
C ALA A 422 5.33 1.65 -14.93
N GLY A 423 5.64 2.32 -13.84
CA GLY A 423 5.39 3.74 -13.70
C GLY A 423 5.30 4.19 -12.24
N LEU A 424 4.42 5.15 -11.97
CA LEU A 424 4.26 5.78 -10.67
C LEU A 424 2.94 5.35 -10.02
N PHE A 425 3.03 4.68 -8.87
CA PHE A 425 1.91 4.59 -7.94
C PHE A 425 1.89 5.88 -7.11
N PHE A 426 1.14 6.86 -7.60
CA PHE A 426 1.03 8.19 -7.02
C PHE A 426 0.14 8.14 -5.78
N ILE A 427 0.62 8.74 -4.70
CA ILE A 427 -0.11 8.95 -3.45
C ILE A 427 0.00 10.42 -3.10
N ALA A 428 -1.13 11.05 -2.77
CA ALA A 428 -1.15 12.39 -2.19
C ALA A 428 -2.09 12.44 -0.97
N TYR A 429 -1.65 13.12 0.07
CA TYR A 429 -2.46 13.47 1.24
C TYR A 429 -2.86 14.94 1.17
N VAL A 430 -4.14 15.22 1.41
CA VAL A 430 -4.75 16.55 1.32
C VAL A 430 -5.85 16.76 2.37
N LYS A 431 -6.02 18.02 2.80
CA LYS A 431 -7.06 18.46 3.75
C LYS A 431 -8.48 18.33 3.18
N ASP A 432 -8.66 18.64 1.90
CA ASP A 432 -9.90 18.39 1.16
C ASP A 432 -9.60 18.16 -0.35
N PRO A 433 -9.85 16.97 -0.92
CA PRO A 433 -9.58 16.68 -2.32
C PRO A 433 -10.43 17.50 -3.30
N ARG A 434 -11.57 18.06 -2.87
CA ARG A 434 -12.45 18.89 -3.70
C ARG A 434 -11.79 20.22 -4.06
N THR A 435 -11.01 20.77 -3.14
CA THR A 435 -10.26 22.03 -3.31
C THR A 435 -8.80 21.81 -3.67
N HIS A 436 -8.18 20.71 -3.18
CA HIS A 436 -6.76 20.47 -3.35
C HIS A 436 -6.44 19.63 -4.61
N TYR A 437 -6.83 18.36 -4.61
CA TYR A 437 -6.44 17.42 -5.68
C TYR A 437 -7.22 17.59 -6.98
N VAL A 438 -8.55 17.64 -6.91
CA VAL A 438 -9.43 17.61 -8.09
C VAL A 438 -9.23 18.81 -9.03
N PRO A 439 -9.08 20.07 -8.57
CA PRO A 439 -8.86 21.20 -9.47
C PRO A 439 -7.50 21.11 -10.18
N MET A 440 -6.45 20.73 -9.45
CA MET A 440 -5.10 20.57 -9.99
C MET A 440 -5.04 19.43 -11.02
N GLN A 441 -5.57 18.24 -10.69
CA GLN A 441 -5.61 17.11 -11.63
C GLN A 441 -6.48 17.41 -12.86
N LYS A 442 -7.59 18.17 -12.74
CA LYS A 442 -8.37 18.64 -13.90
C LYS A 442 -7.57 19.55 -14.82
N ARG A 443 -6.72 20.44 -14.27
CA ARG A 443 -5.83 21.29 -15.06
C ARG A 443 -4.72 20.47 -15.74
N ILE A 444 -4.02 19.63 -14.99
CA ILE A 444 -2.95 18.76 -15.48
C ILE A 444 -3.47 17.85 -16.61
N SER A 445 -4.50 17.05 -16.33
CA SER A 445 -5.00 16.04 -17.29
C SER A 445 -5.46 16.62 -18.63
N ALA A 446 -5.91 17.87 -18.65
CA ALA A 446 -6.44 18.54 -19.84
C ALA A 446 -5.41 19.34 -20.64
N ARG A 447 -4.15 19.46 -20.18
CA ARG A 447 -3.13 20.35 -20.81
C ARG A 447 -1.69 19.87 -20.75
N ASP A 448 -1.31 19.12 -19.72
CA ASP A 448 0.09 18.79 -19.44
C ASP A 448 0.73 18.02 -20.60
N ILE A 449 1.83 18.54 -21.12
CA ILE A 449 2.64 17.92 -22.17
C ILE A 449 3.02 16.47 -21.81
N MET A 450 3.21 16.18 -20.52
CA MET A 450 3.53 14.84 -20.04
C MET A 450 2.41 13.81 -20.30
N GLN A 451 1.16 14.22 -20.55
CA GLN A 451 0.01 13.33 -20.75
C GLN A 451 0.10 12.41 -21.98
N GLU A 452 0.98 12.72 -22.95
CA GLU A 452 1.32 11.78 -24.04
C GLU A 452 2.02 10.52 -23.52
N TYR A 453 2.79 10.65 -22.43
CA TYR A 453 3.69 9.63 -21.90
C TYR A 453 3.13 8.87 -20.69
N VAL A 454 1.95 9.24 -20.19
CA VAL A 454 1.34 8.63 -19.00
C VAL A 454 -0.11 8.19 -19.20
N ARG A 455 -0.56 7.24 -18.37
CA ARG A 455 -1.96 6.80 -18.33
C ARG A 455 -2.40 6.42 -16.93
N HIS A 456 -3.45 7.04 -16.43
CA HIS A 456 -4.09 6.64 -15.18
C HIS A 456 -4.85 5.32 -15.40
N THR A 457 -4.37 4.24 -14.77
CA THR A 457 -4.92 2.86 -14.89
C THR A 457 -5.69 2.43 -13.65
N ALA A 458 -5.51 3.09 -12.49
CA ALA A 458 -6.33 2.84 -11.31
C ALA A 458 -6.47 4.07 -10.41
N SER A 459 -7.52 4.11 -9.59
CA SER A 459 -7.85 5.26 -8.73
C SER A 459 -8.52 4.86 -7.41
N GLY A 460 -8.21 5.58 -6.34
CA GLY A 460 -8.90 5.48 -5.05
C GLY A 460 -8.87 6.81 -4.29
N LEU A 461 -9.89 7.03 -3.46
CA LEU A 461 -9.97 8.14 -2.51
C LEU A 461 -10.46 7.59 -1.17
N PHE A 462 -9.73 7.88 -0.10
CA PHE A 462 -9.96 7.32 1.23
C PHE A 462 -9.84 8.40 2.30
N ALA A 463 -10.76 8.42 3.27
CA ALA A 463 -10.65 9.24 4.47
C ALA A 463 -9.81 8.50 5.52
N VAL A 464 -8.64 9.04 5.83
CA VAL A 464 -7.67 8.49 6.78
C VAL A 464 -8.00 9.06 8.17
N PRO A 465 -8.49 8.27 9.14
CA PRO A 465 -8.79 8.76 10.49
C PRO A 465 -7.55 9.31 11.21
N PRO A 466 -7.73 10.04 12.33
CA PRO A 466 -6.64 10.39 13.25
C PRO A 466 -5.80 9.20 13.71
N GLY A 467 -4.65 9.49 14.29
CA GLY A 467 -3.79 8.50 14.94
C GLY A 467 -4.31 8.06 16.31
N LEU A 468 -3.48 7.31 17.05
CA LEU A 468 -3.81 6.81 18.37
C LEU A 468 -3.03 7.54 19.47
N ASN A 469 -3.75 8.13 20.41
CA ASN A 469 -3.16 8.90 21.51
C ASN A 469 -2.57 8.03 22.64
N GLY A 470 -2.69 6.70 22.57
CA GLY A 470 -2.15 5.77 23.55
C GLY A 470 -2.61 4.33 23.36
N ALA A 471 -2.17 3.43 24.25
CA ALA A 471 -2.58 2.03 24.27
C ALA A 471 -4.08 1.87 24.61
N GLY A 472 -4.66 0.74 24.19
CA GLY A 472 -6.08 0.40 24.40
C GLY A 472 -7.05 0.93 23.32
N GLY A 473 -6.65 1.91 22.52
CA GLY A 473 -7.40 2.37 21.34
C GLY A 473 -7.10 1.56 20.08
N TYR A 474 -7.85 1.81 19.00
CA TYR A 474 -7.68 1.16 17.69
C TYR A 474 -7.97 2.10 16.52
N LEU A 475 -7.29 1.90 15.39
CA LEU A 475 -7.38 2.77 14.22
C LEU A 475 -8.81 2.78 13.67
N GLY A 476 -9.41 3.97 13.58
CA GLY A 476 -10.81 4.16 13.21
C GLY A 476 -11.82 4.13 14.36
N GLN A 477 -11.39 3.97 15.61
CA GLN A 477 -12.27 4.06 16.79
C GLN A 477 -13.12 5.34 16.80
N SER A 478 -12.55 6.48 16.41
CA SER A 478 -13.28 7.74 16.33
C SER A 478 -14.49 7.69 15.39
N LEU A 479 -14.50 6.87 14.34
CA LEU A 479 -15.64 6.69 13.44
C LEU A 479 -16.74 5.82 14.06
N LEU A 480 -16.35 4.72 14.72
CA LEU A 480 -17.30 3.72 15.22
C LEU A 480 -17.92 4.10 16.59
N GLU A 481 -17.19 4.85 17.42
CA GLU A 481 -17.58 5.17 18.81
C GLU A 481 -17.91 6.67 19.04
N SER A 482 -18.09 7.47 17.97
CA SER A 482 -18.58 8.86 18.03
C SER A 482 -20.10 9.02 18.05
#